data_AF-A0A367LSW0-F1
#
_entry.id   AF-A0A367LSW0-F1
#
_cell.length_a   1.000
_cell.length_b   1.000
_cell.length_c   1.000
_cell.angle_alpha   90.00
_cell.angle_beta   90.00
_cell.angle_gamma   90.00
#
_symmetry.space_group_name_H-M   'P 1'
#
loop_
_entity.id
_entity.type
_entity.pdbx_description
1 polymer ?
#
loop_
_entity_poly.entity_id
_entity_poly.type
_entity_poly.pdbx_seq_one_letter_code
_entity_poly.pdbx_strand_id
1 'polypeptide(L)' 'ARILDLCTGSGCIGIACAYAFEQAEVVLADLSFDALEVANVNIERHDLGERVYTVQGDGFAGLPGQRFDL' A
#
# COMPACT_ATOMS: atom_id res chain seq x y z
N ALA A 1 -9.59 -9.89 2.00
CA ALA A 1 -10.04 -8.49 1.96
C ALA A 1 -8.97 -7.67 1.26
N ARG A 2 -9.33 -6.61 0.54
CA ARG A 2 -8.38 -5.69 -0.11
C ARG A 2 -8.47 -4.33 0.57
N ILE A 3 -7.33 -3.81 1.01
CA ILE A 3 -7.23 -2.55 1.74
C ILE A 3 -6.44 -1.55 0.90
N LEU A 4 -6.92 -0.32 0.80
CA LEU A 4 -6.21 0.78 0.16
C LEU A 4 -5.75 1.81 1.19
N ASP A 5 -4.45 2.06 1.23
CA ASP A 5 -3.87 3.22 1.90
C ASP A 5 -3.55 4.30 0.85
N LEU A 6 -4.44 5.28 0.70
CA LEU A 6 -4.32 6.34 -0.29
C LEU A 6 -3.53 7.53 0.27
N CYS A 7 -2.57 8.04 -0.50
CA CYS A 7 -1.54 8.98 -0.04
C CYS A 7 -0.67 8.37 1.07
N THR A 8 -0.18 7.15 0.81
CA THR A 8 0.45 6.27 1.80
C THR A 8 1.74 6.84 2.41
N GLY A 9 2.40 7.80 1.75
CA GLY A 9 3.69 8.30 2.18
C GLY A 9 4.69 7.15 2.36
N SER A 10 5.19 6.99 3.59
CA SER A 10 6.11 5.91 3.98
C SER A 10 5.47 4.52 4.14
N GLY A 11 4.16 4.37 3.95
CA GLY A 11 3.47 3.09 4.09
C GLY A 11 3.07 2.69 5.52
N CYS A 12 3.18 3.59 6.49
CA CYS A 12 3.02 3.22 7.91
C CYS A 12 1.62 2.69 8.26
N ILE A 13 0.56 3.29 7.71
CA ILE A 13 -0.82 2.86 7.97
C ILE A 13 -1.09 1.54 7.26
N GLY A 14 -0.80 1.42 5.97
CA GLY A 14 -1.00 0.17 5.25
C GLY A 14 -0.17 -1.01 5.79
N ILE A 15 1.06 -0.78 6.26
CA ILE A 15 1.86 -1.81 6.95
C ILE A 15 1.19 -2.22 8.27
N ALA A 16 0.68 -1.26 9.05
CA ALA A 16 -0.08 -1.59 10.26
C ALA A 16 -1.34 -2.40 9.95
N CYS A 17 -2.04 -2.07 8.86
CA CYS A 17 -3.17 -2.86 8.36
C CYS A 17 -2.75 -4.28 7.97
N ALA A 18 -1.58 -4.45 7.34
CA ALA A 18 -1.07 -5.78 7.02
C ALA A 18 -0.82 -6.61 8.29
N TYR A 19 -0.36 -6.02 9.38
CA TYR A 19 -0.25 -6.72 10.67
C TYR A 19 -1.61 -7.04 11.31
N ALA A 20 -2.56 -6.10 11.24
CA ALA A 20 -3.89 -6.30 11.83
C ALA A 20 -4.75 -7.32 11.06
N PHE A 21 -4.53 -7.43 9.74
CA PHE A 21 -5.30 -8.28 8.85
C PHE A 21 -4.35 -9.19 8.06
N GLU A 22 -3.94 -10.30 8.68
CA GLU A 22 -2.92 -11.22 8.13
C GLU A 22 -3.27 -11.80 6.75
N GLN A 23 -4.56 -11.91 6.43
CA GLN A 23 -5.06 -12.42 5.15
C GLN A 23 -5.45 -11.33 4.15
N ALA A 24 -5.26 -10.05 4.51
CA ALA A 24 -5.57 -8.95 3.60
C ALA A 24 -4.42 -8.67 2.64
N GLU A 25 -4.79 -8.32 1.42
CA GLU A 25 -3.92 -7.69 0.44
C GLU A 25 -4.00 -6.18 0.64
N VAL A 26 -2.86 -5.51 0.77
CA VAL A 26 -2.80 -4.07 1.04
C VAL A 26 -2.12 -3.35 -0.12
N VAL A 27 -2.79 -2.32 -0.62
CA VAL A 27 -2.29 -1.46 -1.70
C VAL A 27 -1.92 -0.12 -1.11
N LEU A 28 -0.66 0.26 -1.27
CA LEU A 28 -0.13 1.55 -0.85
C LEU A 28 -0.08 2.46 -2.08
N ALA A 29 -0.91 3.50 -2.12
CA ALA A 29 -0.97 4.40 -3.26
C ALA A 29 -0.46 5.79 -2.91
N ASP A 30 0.41 6.36 -3.75
CA ASP A 30 0.87 7.75 -3.61
C ASP A 30 1.20 8.36 -4.97
N LEU A 31 1.17 9.69 -5.05
CA LEU A 31 1.61 10.43 -6.23
C LEU A 31 3.14 10.52 -6.28
N SER A 32 3.78 10.64 -5.11
CA SER A 32 5.23 10.84 -4.98
C SER A 32 5.99 9.53 -5.16
N PHE A 33 6.85 9.50 -6.17
CA PHE A 33 7.76 8.36 -6.37
C PHE A 33 8.69 8.16 -5.17
N ASP A 34 9.28 9.24 -4.66
CA ASP A 34 10.20 9.20 -3.51
C ASP A 34 9.52 8.62 -2.26
N ALA A 35 8.24 8.92 -2.05
CA ALA A 35 7.46 8.33 -0.96
C ALA A 35 7.31 6.81 -1.13
N LEU A 36 7.02 6.36 -2.35
CA LEU A 36 6.89 4.93 -2.64
C LEU A 36 8.21 4.17 -2.54
N GLU A 37 9.35 4.78 -2.83
CA GLU A 37 10.66 4.17 -2.55
C GLU A 37 10.83 3.89 -1.06
N VAL A 38 10.48 4.86 -0.20
CA VAL A 38 10.51 4.68 1.26
C VAL A 38 9.51 3.60 1.70
N ALA A 39 8.31 3.58 1.12
CA ALA A 39 7.31 2.56 1.41
C ALA A 39 7.79 1.15 1.03
N ASN A 40 8.45 0.98 -0.12
CA ASN A 40 9.01 -0.31 -0.54
C ASN A 40 10.11 -0.80 0.41
N VAL A 41 11.01 0.09 0.84
CA VAL A 41 12.01 -0.26 1.87
C VAL A 41 11.34 -0.74 3.16
N ASN A 42 10.23 -0.11 3.56
CA ASN A 42 9.49 -0.53 4.75
C ASN A 42 8.78 -1.87 4.53
N ILE A 43 8.17 -2.11 3.35
CA ILE A 43 7.57 -3.42 3.02
C ILE A 43 8.62 -4.54 3.14
N GLU A 44 9.80 -4.35 2.56
CA GLU A 44 10.91 -5.31 2.64
C GLU A 44 11.38 -5.51 4.08
N ARG A 45 11.58 -4.42 4.83
CA ARG A 45 12.01 -4.46 6.22
C ARG A 45 11.04 -5.24 7.13
N HIS A 46 9.76 -5.21 6.80
CA HIS A 46 8.71 -5.89 7.55
C HIS A 46 8.37 -7.29 6.99
N ASP A 47 9.06 -7.72 5.92
CA ASP A 47 8.85 -9.01 5.23
C ASP A 47 7.40 -9.21 4.73
N LEU A 48 6.84 -8.15 4.15
CA LEU A 48 5.42 -8.10 3.72
C LEU A 48 5.21 -8.14 2.20
N GLY A 49 6.29 -8.35 1.42
CA GLY A 49 6.27 -8.24 -0.05
C GLY A 49 5.33 -9.21 -0.76
N GLU A 50 4.87 -10.28 -0.11
CA GLU A 50 3.91 -11.22 -0.69
C GLU A 50 2.47 -10.66 -0.77
N ARG A 51 2.15 -9.64 0.03
CA ARG A 51 0.75 -9.16 0.20
C ARG A 51 0.59 -7.65 0.36
N VAL A 52 1.68 -6.90 0.34
CA VAL A 52 1.68 -5.44 0.37
C VAL A 52 2.47 -4.93 -0.83
N TYR A 53 1.88 -4.04 -1.64
CA TYR A 53 2.55 -3.47 -2.81
C TYR A 53 2.20 -2.01 -3.02
N THR A 54 3.13 -1.29 -3.65
CA THR A 54 2.98 0.13 -3.97
C THR A 54 2.42 0.35 -5.37
N VAL A 55 1.57 1.37 -5.52
CA VAL A 55 1.06 1.85 -6.81
C VAL A 55 1.25 3.36 -6.87
N GLN A 56 1.90 3.84 -7.94
CA GLN A 56 1.97 5.28 -8.19
C GLN A 56 0.71 5.77 -8.89
N GLY A 57 0.10 6.85 -8.40
CA GLY A 57 -1.05 7.46 -9.04
C GLY A 57 -1.54 8.74 -8.38
N ASP A 58 -2.20 9.58 -9.16
CA ASP A 58 -2.98 10.71 -8.66
C ASP A 58 -4.34 10.21 -8.18
N GLY A 59 -4.52 10.11 -6.87
CA GLY A 59 -5.73 9.55 -6.27
C GLY A 59 -6.01 8.13 -6.77
N PHE A 60 -7.16 7.93 -7.42
CA PHE A 60 -7.57 6.64 -7.96
C PHE A 60 -7.09 6.36 -9.39
N ALA A 61 -6.36 7.29 -10.04
CA ALA A 61 -5.96 7.14 -11.44
C ALA A 61 -5.08 5.89 -11.69
N GLY A 62 -4.29 5.46 -10.70
CA GLY A 62 -3.46 4.24 -10.76
C GLY A 62 -4.21 2.94 -10.44
N LEU A 63 -5.51 2.99 -10.12
CA LEU A 63 -6.28 1.86 -9.58
C LEU A 63 -7.53 1.52 -10.43
N PRO A 64 -7.44 1.45 -11.76
CA PRO A 64 -8.63 1.27 -12.60
C PRO A 64 -9.30 -0.09 -12.37
N GLY A 65 -10.62 -0.07 -12.17
CA GLY A 65 -11.42 -1.29 -11.97
C GLY A 65 -11.17 -2.02 -10.66
N GLN A 66 -10.36 -1.46 -9.76
CA GLN A 66 -10.09 -2.05 -8.46
C GLN A 66 -11.18 -1.67 -7.46
N ARG A 67 -11.56 -2.65 -6.62
CA ARG A 67 -12.44 -2.46 -5.48
C ARG A 67 -11.68 -2.79 -4.20
N PHE A 68 -11.94 -2.00 -3.17
CA PHE A 68 -11.37 -2.15 -1.84
C PHE A 68 -12.49 -2.27 -0.82
N ASP A 69 -12.22 -3.03 0.22
CA ASP A 69 -13.12 -3.26 1.35
C ASP A 69 -12.92 -2.21 2.45
N LEU A 70 -11.71 -1.65 2.51
CA LEU A 70 -11.28 -0.58 3.42
C LEU A 70 -10.34 0.39 2.69
#